data_AF-A0A0B1T479-F1
#
_entry.id   AF-A0A0B1T479-F1
#
_cell.length_a   1.000
_cell.length_b   1.000
_cell.length_c   1.000
_cell.angle_alpha   90.00
_cell.angle_beta   90.00
_cell.angle_gamma   90.00
#
_symmetry.space_group_name_H-M   'P 1'
#
loop_
_entity.id
_entity.type
_entity.pdbx_description
1 polymer ?
#
loop_
_entity_poly.entity_id
_entity_poly.type
_entity_poly.pdbx_seq_one_letter_code
_entity_poly.pdbx_strand_id
1 'polypeptide(L)'
;MQYLRRRDPITYWMCYRIFLSCWIGMHFTHLCTIVGAVFGAQMTKARLLVPQMVVLVFEVGVYILGVFALIIISVTGARITWIVLSVLAFFAFFTTTNLILLVAYHRVLEEKNIALRALLANTKSVHFKEKRAV
;
A
#
# COMPACT_ATOMS: atom_id res chain seq x y z
N MET A 1 6.65 19.84 23.64
CA MET A 1 5.29 19.28 23.88
C MET A 1 4.69 19.65 25.24
N GLN A 2 5.43 19.57 26.36
CA GLN A 2 4.87 19.96 27.68
C GLN A 2 4.42 21.42 27.74
N TYR A 3 5.08 22.33 27.02
CA TYR A 3 4.68 23.74 26.94
C TYR A 3 3.29 23.95 26.31
N LEU A 4 2.99 23.32 25.17
CA LEU A 4 1.67 23.39 24.52
C LEU A 4 0.58 22.74 25.39
N ARG A 5 0.86 21.57 25.97
CA ARG A 5 -0.06 20.92 26.93
C ARG A 5 -0.39 21.81 28.13
N ARG A 6 0.55 22.62 28.61
CA ARG A 6 0.36 23.52 29.75
C ARG A 6 -0.27 24.86 29.37
N ARG A 7 0.05 25.40 28.18
CA ARG A 7 -0.41 26.72 27.72
C ARG A 7 -1.80 26.68 27.10
N ASP A 8 -2.11 25.65 26.31
CA ASP A 8 -3.42 25.44 25.70
C ASP A 8 -3.74 23.94 25.61
N PRO A 9 -4.28 23.35 26.68
CA PRO A 9 -4.55 21.92 26.76
C PRO A 9 -5.62 21.48 25.77
N ILE A 10 -6.61 22.32 25.46
CA ILE A 10 -7.73 21.96 24.56
C ILE A 10 -7.19 21.74 23.15
N THR A 11 -6.42 22.71 22.64
CA THR A 11 -5.81 22.61 21.32
C THR A 11 -4.84 21.44 21.25
N TYR A 12 -4.04 21.21 22.30
CA TYR A 12 -3.15 20.05 22.38
C TYR A 12 -3.92 18.71 22.24
N TRP A 13 -4.99 18.53 23.02
CA TRP A 13 -5.78 17.29 22.99
C TRP A 13 -6.54 17.11 21.67
N MET A 14 -7.00 18.20 21.05
CA MET A 14 -7.64 18.15 19.73
C MET A 14 -6.65 17.68 18.66
N CYS A 15 -5.46 18.29 18.57
CA CYS A 15 -4.42 17.87 17.63
C CYS A 15 -4.00 16.41 17.87
N TYR A 16 -3.86 16.01 19.13
CA TYR A 16 -3.54 14.62 19.48
C TYR A 16 -4.61 13.63 19.02
N ARG A 17 -5.89 13.95 19.21
CA ARG A 17 -7.01 13.10 18.74
C ARG A 17 -7.02 12.98 17.22
N ILE A 18 -6.88 14.10 16.51
CA ILE A 18 -6.83 14.10 15.03
C ILE A 18 -5.68 13.24 14.54
N PHE A 19 -4.48 13.42 15.10
CA PHE A 19 -3.32 12.61 14.75
C PHE A 19 -3.58 11.12 14.97
N LEU A 20 -4.11 10.75 16.14
CA LEU A 20 -4.40 9.36 16.48
C LEU A 20 -5.47 8.76 15.56
N SER A 21 -6.52 9.51 15.24
CA SER A 21 -7.57 9.08 14.29
C SER A 21 -7.01 8.86 12.89
N CYS A 22 -6.19 9.79 12.38
CA CYS A 22 -5.53 9.62 11.08
C CYS A 22 -4.59 8.42 11.08
N TRP A 23 -3.84 8.21 12.16
CA TRP A 23 -2.93 7.09 12.33
C TRP A 23 -3.68 5.75 12.30
N ILE A 24 -4.77 5.62 13.06
CA ILE A 24 -5.62 4.43 13.06
C ILE A 24 -6.25 4.21 11.67
N GLY A 25 -6.78 5.27 11.06
CA GLY A 25 -7.41 5.20 9.74
C GLY A 25 -6.44 4.72 8.66
N MET A 26 -5.19 5.18 8.69
CA MET A 26 -4.15 4.73 7.77
C MET A 26 -3.84 3.25 7.95
N HIS A 27 -3.67 2.76 9.18
CA HIS A 27 -3.42 1.34 9.41
C HIS A 27 -4.60 0.45 9.03
N PHE A 28 -5.82 0.91 9.28
CA PHE A 28 -7.00 0.21 8.82
C PHE A 28 -7.05 0.13 7.29
N THR A 29 -6.71 1.24 6.62
CA THR A 29 -6.61 1.30 5.15
C THR A 29 -5.55 0.33 4.62
N HIS A 30 -4.37 0.29 5.24
CA HIS A 30 -3.33 -0.69 4.92
C HIS A 30 -3.84 -2.14 5.10
N LEU A 31 -4.57 -2.44 6.17
CA LEU A 31 -5.15 -3.77 6.36
C LEU A 31 -6.17 -4.10 5.24
N CYS A 32 -6.99 -3.14 4.82
CA CYS A 32 -7.90 -3.30 3.69
C CYS A 32 -7.16 -3.59 2.38
N THR A 33 -5.97 -2.99 2.15
CA THR A 33 -5.19 -3.30 0.93
C THR A 33 -4.64 -4.72 0.95
N ILE A 34 -4.22 -5.23 2.12
CA ILE A 34 -3.81 -6.64 2.28
C ILE A 34 -4.98 -7.58 1.96
N VAL A 35 -6.14 -7.37 2.60
CA VAL A 35 -7.33 -8.19 2.36
C VAL A 35 -7.77 -8.12 0.89
N GLY A 36 -7.80 -6.91 0.32
CA GLY A 36 -8.13 -6.69 -1.08
C GLY A 36 -7.14 -7.37 -2.04
N ALA A 37 -5.85 -7.37 -1.71
CA ALA A 37 -4.83 -8.07 -2.49
C ALA A 37 -5.05 -9.60 -2.45
N VAL A 38 -5.39 -10.17 -1.29
CA VAL A 38 -5.72 -11.60 -1.17
C VAL A 38 -6.91 -11.95 -2.07
N PHE A 39 -7.99 -11.17 -2.02
CA PHE A 39 -9.14 -11.39 -2.89
C PHE A 39 -8.79 -11.24 -4.38
N GLY A 40 -8.06 -10.18 -4.75
CA GLY A 40 -7.64 -9.96 -6.13
C GLY A 40 -6.76 -11.09 -6.66
N ALA A 41 -5.90 -11.66 -5.81
CA ALA A 41 -5.07 -12.81 -6.12
C ALA A 41 -5.88 -14.08 -6.34
N GLN A 42 -6.82 -14.40 -5.44
CA GLN A 42 -7.70 -15.56 -5.59
C GLN A 42 -8.55 -15.47 -6.87
N MET A 43 -8.96 -14.27 -7.25
CA MET A 43 -9.75 -14.06 -8.46
C MET A 43 -8.92 -14.01 -9.75
N THR A 44 -7.58 -14.06 -9.67
CA THR A 44 -6.63 -13.96 -10.81
C THR A 44 -6.85 -12.75 -11.74
N LYS A 45 -7.50 -11.69 -11.24
CA LYS A 45 -7.80 -10.47 -12.01
C LYS A 45 -6.81 -9.36 -11.66
N ALA A 46 -5.78 -9.18 -12.50
CA ALA A 46 -4.72 -8.18 -12.29
C ALA A 46 -5.27 -6.76 -12.03
N ARG A 47 -6.32 -6.35 -12.75
CA ARG A 47 -6.93 -5.01 -12.60
C ARG A 47 -7.47 -4.73 -11.20
N LEU A 48 -7.87 -5.77 -10.46
CA LEU A 48 -8.39 -5.62 -9.10
C LEU A 48 -7.30 -5.31 -8.08
N LEU A 49 -6.02 -5.33 -8.47
CA LEU A 49 -4.87 -5.03 -7.60
C LEU A 49 -4.40 -3.56 -7.72
N VAL A 50 -4.81 -2.86 -8.79
CA VAL A 50 -4.38 -1.49 -9.07
C VAL A 50 -4.81 -0.49 -7.99
N PRO A 51 -6.08 -0.50 -7.51
CA PRO A 51 -6.50 0.43 -6.46
C PRO A 51 -5.66 0.31 -5.18
N GLN A 52 -5.31 -0.91 -4.79
CA GLN A 52 -4.49 -1.20 -3.60
C GLN A 52 -3.06 -0.69 -3.81
N MET A 53 -2.48 -0.85 -5.00
CA MET A 53 -1.15 -0.29 -5.32
C MET A 53 -1.13 1.23 -5.16
N VAL A 54 -2.16 1.94 -5.64
CA VAL A 54 -2.25 3.41 -5.52
C VAL A 54 -2.30 3.84 -4.06
N VAL A 55 -3.13 3.17 -3.24
CA VAL A 55 -3.25 3.44 -1.81
C VAL A 55 -1.91 3.21 -1.09
N LEU A 56 -1.24 2.10 -1.37
CA LEU A 56 0.04 1.77 -0.75
C LEU A 56 1.14 2.78 -1.12
N VAL A 57 1.17 3.28 -2.36
CA VAL A 57 2.11 4.35 -2.77
C VAL A 57 1.88 5.62 -1.94
N PHE A 58 0.61 5.99 -1.72
CA PHE A 58 0.28 7.15 -0.89
C PHE A 58 0.73 6.94 0.57
N GLU A 59 0.44 5.78 1.16
CA GLU A 59 0.87 5.43 2.52
C GLU A 59 2.39 5.47 2.68
N VAL A 60 3.14 4.90 1.72
CA VAL A 60 4.62 4.98 1.70
C VAL A 60 5.09 6.44 1.70
N GLY A 61 4.47 7.30 0.89
CA GLY A 61 4.78 8.73 0.88
C GLY A 61 4.59 9.38 2.24
N VAL A 62 3.49 9.06 2.94
CA VAL A 62 3.24 9.59 4.29
C VAL A 62 4.26 9.07 5.30
N TYR A 63 4.64 7.78 5.23
CA TYR A 63 5.68 7.24 6.10
C TYR A 63 7.04 7.90 5.88
N ILE A 64 7.43 8.16 4.63
CA ILE A 64 8.69 8.86 4.31
C ILE A 64 8.69 10.26 4.94
N LEU A 65 7.61 11.03 4.75
CA LEU A 65 7.48 12.36 5.36
C LEU A 65 7.54 12.30 6.89
N GLY A 66 6.88 11.32 7.50
CA GLY A 66 6.89 11.11 8.95
C GLY A 66 8.28 10.77 9.49
N VAL A 67 9.03 9.91 8.79
CA VAL A 67 10.41 9.57 9.13
C VAL A 67 11.32 10.81 9.04
N PHE A 68 11.24 11.60 7.96
CA PHE A 68 12.03 12.83 7.83
C PHE A 68 11.74 13.83 8.95
N ALA A 69 10.46 14.07 9.24
CA ALA A 69 10.06 14.96 10.32
C ALA A 69 10.61 14.50 11.68
N LEU A 70 10.54 13.20 11.97
CA LEU A 70 11.05 12.66 13.23
C LEU A 70 12.57 12.61 13.33
N ILE A 71 13.28 12.41 12.22
CA ILE A 71 14.75 12.52 12.21
C ILE A 71 15.17 13.94 12.56
N ILE A 72 14.51 14.96 11.98
CA ILE A 72 14.80 16.36 12.33
C ILE A 72 14.51 16.62 13.81
N ILE A 73 13.39 16.09 14.32
CA ILE A 73 13.01 16.25 15.74
C ILE A 73 13.92 15.42 16.66
N SER A 74 14.46 14.28 16.25
CA SER A 74 15.26 13.40 17.11
C SER A 74 16.61 14.02 17.47
N VAL A 75 17.14 14.90 16.62
CA VAL A 75 18.33 15.73 16.89
C VAL A 75 18.12 16.62 18.14
N THR A 76 16.87 16.92 18.51
CA THR A 76 16.56 17.68 19.74
C THR A 76 16.61 16.86 21.05
N GLY A 77 17.01 15.58 20.98
CA GLY A 77 17.41 14.80 22.17
C GLY A 77 16.28 14.07 22.92
N ALA A 78 15.05 14.02 22.40
CA ALA A 78 13.96 13.33 23.07
C ALA A 78 13.99 11.80 22.83
N ARG A 79 14.18 11.00 23.90
CA ARG A 79 14.18 9.52 23.85
C ARG A 79 12.93 8.92 23.20
N ILE A 80 11.76 9.52 23.42
CA ILE A 80 10.48 9.04 22.87
C ILE A 80 10.48 9.08 21.32
N THR A 81 11.23 10.01 20.72
CA THR A 81 11.31 10.15 19.26
C THR A 81 11.89 8.90 18.58
N TRP A 82 12.85 8.23 19.22
CA TRP A 82 13.44 6.99 18.70
C TRP A 82 12.47 5.82 18.70
N ILE A 83 11.62 5.71 19.74
CA ILE A 83 10.58 4.67 19.79
C ILE A 83 9.57 4.90 18.66
N VAL A 84 9.12 6.13 18.46
CA VAL A 84 8.18 6.48 17.39
C VAL A 84 8.80 6.24 16.01
N LEU A 85 10.08 6.56 15.84
CA LEU A 85 10.83 6.30 14.60
C LEU A 85 10.89 4.81 14.28
N SER A 86 11.18 3.95 15.28
CA SER A 86 11.20 2.50 15.10
C SER A 86 9.82 1.94 14.71
N VAL A 87 8.75 2.44 15.33
CA VAL A 87 7.38 2.04 14.98
C VAL A 87 7.03 2.46 13.55
N LEU A 88 7.36 3.69 13.14
CA LEU A 88 7.16 4.15 11.77
C LEU A 88 7.97 3.35 10.76
N ALA A 89 9.24 3.06 11.05
CA ALA A 89 10.09 2.26 10.19
C ALA A 89 9.53 0.84 10.00
N PHE A 90 9.02 0.23 11.07
CA PHE A 90 8.35 -1.06 11.01
C PHE A 90 7.16 -1.02 10.04
N PHE A 91 6.23 -0.08 10.20
CA PHE A 91 5.07 0.02 9.32
C PHE A 91 5.43 0.39 7.88
N ALA A 92 6.42 1.27 7.68
CA ALA A 92 6.93 1.61 6.36
C ALA A 92 7.49 0.38 5.64
N PHE A 93 8.24 -0.47 6.36
CA PHE A 93 8.78 -1.72 5.82
C PHE A 93 7.67 -2.67 5.35
N PHE A 94 6.65 -2.91 6.18
CA PHE A 94 5.53 -3.79 5.80
C PHE A 94 4.72 -3.23 4.63
N THR A 95 4.45 -1.93 4.63
CA THR A 95 3.71 -1.25 3.54
C THR A 95 4.47 -1.35 2.23
N THR A 96 5.78 -1.11 2.26
CA THR A 96 6.66 -1.21 1.09
C THR A 96 6.75 -2.65 0.59
N THR A 97 6.90 -3.62 1.50
CA THR A 97 6.94 -5.05 1.15
C THR A 97 5.63 -5.47 0.49
N ASN A 98 4.49 -5.05 1.05
CA ASN A 98 3.18 -5.32 0.47
C ASN A 98 3.06 -4.74 -0.95
N LEU A 99 3.48 -3.49 -1.15
CA LEU A 99 3.48 -2.85 -2.47
C LEU A 99 4.35 -3.61 -3.48
N ILE A 100 5.57 -4.00 -3.11
CA ILE A 100 6.49 -4.74 -3.98
C ILE A 100 5.87 -6.08 -4.40
N LEU A 101 5.33 -6.84 -3.43
CA LEU A 101 4.67 -8.11 -3.70
C LEU A 101 3.47 -7.94 -4.63
N LEU A 102 2.66 -6.91 -4.40
CA LEU A 102 1.48 -6.63 -5.20
C LEU A 102 1.83 -6.28 -6.65
N VAL A 103 2.87 -5.46 -6.85
CA VAL A 103 3.39 -5.12 -8.18
C VAL A 103 3.96 -6.34 -8.89
N ALA A 104 4.75 -7.16 -8.20
CA ALA A 104 5.31 -8.38 -8.77
C ALA A 104 4.20 -9.34 -9.20
N TYR A 105 3.19 -9.52 -8.35
CA TYR A 105 2.06 -10.39 -8.63
C TYR A 105 1.18 -9.86 -9.76
N HIS A 106 0.94 -8.54 -9.84
CA HIS A 106 0.26 -7.91 -10.96
C HIS A 106 0.94 -8.23 -12.30
N ARG A 107 2.28 -8.09 -12.37
CA ARG A 107 3.06 -8.40 -13.58
C ARG A 107 2.90 -9.85 -14.00
N VAL A 108 3.01 -10.79 -13.06
CA VAL A 108 2.81 -12.22 -13.33
C VAL A 108 1.42 -12.49 -13.89
N LEU A 109 0.36 -11.93 -13.29
CA LEU A 109 -1.00 -12.10 -13.80
C LEU A 109 -1.18 -11.48 -15.19
N GLU A 110 -0.57 -10.34 -15.46
CA GLU A 110 -0.66 -9.67 -16.76
C GLU A 110 0.04 -10.48 -17.85
N GLU A 111 1.24 -10.99 -17.60
CA GLU A 111 1.96 -11.89 -18.51
C GLU A 111 1.15 -13.15 -18.83
N LYS A 112 0.54 -13.79 -17.81
CA LYS A 112 -0.33 -14.95 -18.00
C LYS A 112 -1.57 -14.61 -18.83
N ASN A 113 -2.19 -13.46 -18.59
CA ASN A 113 -3.34 -13.01 -19.36
C ASN A 113 -2.99 -12.74 -20.84
N ILE A 114 -1.82 -12.17 -21.11
CA ILE A 114 -1.33 -11.96 -22.49
C ILE A 114 -1.10 -13.31 -23.18
N ALA A 115 -0.39 -14.23 -22.53
CA ALA A 115 -0.14 -15.56 -23.07
C ALA A 115 -1.44 -16.32 -23.37
N LEU A 116 -2.42 -16.27 -22.46
CA LEU A 116 -3.71 -16.91 -22.64
C LEU A 116 -4.49 -16.32 -23.83
N ARG A 117 -4.45 -14.98 -24.01
CA ARG A 117 -5.07 -14.32 -25.17
C ARG A 117 -4.41 -14.71 -26.48
N ALA A 118 -3.08 -14.82 -26.50
CA ALA A 118 -2.34 -15.28 -27.68
C ALA A 118 -2.71 -16.72 -28.06
N LEU A 119 -2.79 -17.62 -27.07
CA LEU A 119 -3.24 -19.00 -27.29
C LEU A 119 -4.68 -19.04 -27.83
N LEU A 120 -5.61 -18.31 -27.21
CA LEU A 120 -7.00 -18.27 -27.67
C LEU A 120 -7.16 -17.71 -29.09
N ALA A 121 -6.35 -16.71 -29.47
CA ALA A 121 -6.34 -16.16 -30.82
C ALA A 121 -5.85 -17.18 -31.86
N ASN A 122 -4.78 -17.91 -31.52
CA ASN A 122 -4.23 -18.98 -32.38
C ASN A 122 -5.19 -20.19 -32.48
N THR A 123 -5.84 -20.59 -31.38
CA THR A 123 -6.83 -21.69 -31.44
C THR A 123 -8.07 -21.30 -32.23
N LYS A 124 -8.55 -20.05 -32.11
CA LYS A 124 -9.66 -19.55 -32.95
C LYS A 124 -9.32 -19.55 -34.44
N SER A 125 -8.09 -19.21 -34.81
CA SER A 125 -7.68 -19.20 -36.23
C SER A 125 -7.54 -20.61 -36.80
N VAL A 126 -7.08 -21.58 -36.01
CA VAL A 126 -6.96 -22.99 -36.41
C VAL A 126 -8.34 -23.62 -36.68
N HIS A 127 -9.31 -23.44 -35.78
CA HIS A 127 -10.66 -23.98 -35.99
C HIS A 127 -11.39 -23.39 -37.21
N PHE A 128 -11.10 -22.14 -37.59
CA PHE A 128 -11.65 -21.54 -38.80
C PHE A 128 -11.02 -22.07 -40.08
N LYS A 129 -9.73 -22.44 -40.02
CA LYS A 129 -9.01 -23.00 -41.17
C LYS A 129 -9.47 -24.44 -41.46
N GLU A 130 -9.79 -25.20 -40.42
CA GLU A 130 -10.31 -26.57 -40.52
C GLU A 130 -11.72 -26.63 -41.13
N LYS A 131 -12.61 -25.67 -40.82
CA LYS A 131 -13.96 -25.60 -41.41
C LYS A 131 -14.01 -25.17 -42.89
N ARG A 132 -12.93 -24.61 -43.43
CA ARG A 132 -12.87 -24.16 -44.85
C ARG A 132 -12.24 -25.18 -45.78
N ALA A 133 -11.69 -26.26 -45.25
CA ALA A 133 -11.15 -27.38 -46.02
C ALA A 133 -12.21 -28.48 -46.13
N VAL A 134 -13.34 -28.17 -46.77
CA VAL A 134 -14.29 -29.14 -47.32
C VAL A 134 -14.78 -28.60 -48.65
#